data_AF-A0A940FJV5-F1
#
_entry.id   AF-A0A940FJV5-F1
#
_cell.length_a   1.000
_cell.length_b   1.000
_cell.length_c   1.000
_cell.angle_alpha   90.00
_cell.angle_beta   90.00
_cell.angle_gamma   90.00
#
_symmetry.space_group_name_H-M   'P 1'
#
loop_
_entity.id
_entity.type
_entity.pdbx_description
1 polymer ?
#
loop_
_entity_poly.entity_id
_entity_poly.type
_entity_poly.pdbx_seq_one_letter_code
_entity_poly.pdbx_strand_id
1 'polypeptide(L)'
;VLGIVVATTLIFNGNTQVWREYTGPVNDSVQVIKRSFDGKEKYFVIPDKPITSIPFVKNHEFNYSKLLPEAARGFTWILYVIVVIFIITAVSNGANITDGLDGLATGTSAIIGACLGVFAYASGNLRFAEYLNIMYIPNLGELSIFIGAMIGACVGFLWYNAYPAQVFMGDTGSLMLGGVIAALAIIVRKELLIPIFCGVFLVESLSVMIQVSYFKYTKKKYGEGKRIFLMSPLHHHYQKLGYHESKIVTRFWIVTILCIALSIVTLKIR
;
A
#
# COMPACT_ATOMS: atom_id res chain seq x y z
N VAL A 1 7.96 7.71 13.94
CA VAL A 1 9.04 6.72 14.15
C VAL A 1 9.04 5.66 13.06
N LEU A 2 7.96 4.88 12.87
CA LEU A 2 7.90 3.79 11.88
C LEU A 2 8.31 4.20 10.46
N GLY A 3 7.79 5.31 9.93
CA GLY A 3 8.16 5.78 8.58
C GLY A 3 9.64 6.13 8.40
N ILE A 4 10.28 6.69 9.42
CA ILE A 4 11.72 6.96 9.38
C ILE A 4 12.48 5.64 9.31
N VAL A 5 12.16 4.69 10.20
CA VAL A 5 12.83 3.38 10.26
C VAL A 5 12.68 2.61 8.94
N VAL A 6 11.47 2.56 8.38
CA VAL A 6 11.23 1.88 7.09
C VAL A 6 12.01 2.57 5.97
N ALA A 7 11.95 3.89 5.87
CA ALA A 7 12.63 4.63 4.81
C ALA A 7 14.16 4.52 4.90
N THR A 8 14.74 4.70 6.08
CA THR A 8 16.19 4.62 6.27
C THR A 8 16.70 3.20 6.06
N THR A 9 15.97 2.18 6.51
CA THR A 9 16.34 0.78 6.25
C THR A 9 16.37 0.50 4.75
N LEU A 10 15.35 0.93 4.00
CA LEU A 10 15.28 0.70 2.54
C LEU A 10 16.31 1.48 1.73
N ILE A 11 16.88 2.56 2.27
CA ILE A 11 17.90 3.38 1.60
C ILE A 11 19.31 2.91 1.97
N PHE A 12 19.57 2.68 3.26
CA PHE A 12 20.92 2.51 3.78
C PHE A 12 21.30 1.04 4.05
N ASN A 13 20.35 0.09 3.97
CA ASN A 13 20.64 -1.33 4.15
C ASN A 13 20.87 -2.04 2.81
N GLY A 14 22.11 -2.53 2.60
CA GLY A 14 22.52 -3.29 1.42
C GLY A 14 21.71 -4.58 1.18
N ASN A 15 21.06 -5.14 2.19
CA ASN A 15 20.23 -6.35 2.05
C ASN A 15 18.85 -6.07 1.45
N THR A 16 18.44 -4.80 1.32
CA THR A 16 17.12 -4.40 0.78
C THR A 16 17.19 -3.86 -0.65
N GLN A 17 18.30 -4.13 -1.32
CA GLN A 17 18.58 -3.66 -2.66
C GLN A 17 17.69 -4.34 -3.69
N VAL A 18 17.29 -3.56 -4.68
CA VAL A 18 16.44 -4.01 -5.76
C VAL A 18 17.26 -4.25 -7.00
N TRP A 19 16.94 -5.30 -7.77
CA TRP A 19 17.69 -5.63 -8.97
C TRP A 19 16.91 -5.22 -10.22
N ARG A 20 17.52 -4.35 -11.02
CA ARG A 20 16.98 -3.91 -12.31
C ARG A 20 17.70 -4.65 -13.44
N GLU A 21 16.94 -5.23 -14.36
CA GLU A 21 17.52 -5.83 -15.58
C GLU A 21 18.20 -4.75 -16.43
N TYR A 22 19.47 -4.97 -16.77
CA TYR A 22 20.30 -4.06 -17.54
C TYR A 22 20.41 -4.57 -18.97
N THR A 23 19.91 -3.78 -19.92
CA THR A 23 19.90 -4.10 -21.36
C THR A 23 20.91 -3.28 -22.18
N GLY A 24 21.82 -2.55 -21.52
CA GLY A 24 22.87 -1.76 -22.16
C GLY A 24 24.15 -2.55 -22.46
N PRO A 25 25.11 -1.99 -23.22
CA PRO A 25 26.41 -2.62 -23.42
C PRO A 25 27.14 -2.75 -22.09
N VAL A 26 27.58 -3.97 -21.77
CA VAL A 26 28.32 -4.27 -20.54
C VAL A 26 29.73 -3.71 -20.69
N ASN A 27 29.96 -2.53 -20.12
CA ASN A 27 31.29 -1.90 -20.00
C ASN A 27 31.80 -2.03 -18.55
N ASP A 28 33.12 -2.02 -18.36
CA ASP A 28 33.81 -2.16 -17.06
C ASP A 28 33.42 -1.12 -15.99
N SER A 29 32.71 -0.06 -16.37
CA SER A 29 32.24 1.00 -15.47
C SER A 29 30.94 0.65 -14.71
N VAL A 30 30.25 -0.43 -15.07
CA VAL A 30 28.96 -0.81 -14.45
C VAL A 30 29.15 -2.12 -13.69
N GLN A 31 28.93 -2.10 -12.37
CA GLN A 31 28.88 -3.34 -11.58
C GLN A 31 27.59 -4.10 -11.92
N VAL A 32 27.73 -5.15 -12.73
CA VAL A 32 26.60 -5.95 -13.19
C VAL A 32 26.60 -7.31 -12.50
N ILE A 33 25.47 -7.67 -11.88
CA ILE A 33 25.24 -8.99 -11.29
C ILE A 33 24.81 -9.93 -12.40
N LYS A 34 25.61 -10.95 -12.69
CA LYS A 34 25.28 -12.01 -13.66
C LYS A 34 24.45 -13.10 -13.00
N ARG A 35 23.31 -13.44 -13.57
CA ARG A 35 22.50 -14.60 -13.19
C ARG A 35 22.13 -15.38 -14.44
N SER A 36 22.51 -16.65 -14.48
CA SER A 36 22.05 -17.58 -15.52
C SER A 36 20.66 -18.10 -15.15
N PHE A 37 19.73 -18.00 -16.08
CA PHE A 37 18.36 -18.46 -15.90
C PHE A 37 17.85 -19.10 -17.19
N ASP A 38 17.39 -20.36 -17.13
CA ASP A 38 16.93 -21.14 -18.29
C ASP A 38 17.93 -21.14 -19.47
N GLY A 39 19.23 -21.16 -19.17
CA GLY A 39 20.31 -21.17 -20.18
C GLY A 39 20.58 -19.81 -20.84
N LYS A 40 19.95 -18.73 -20.39
CA LYS A 40 20.23 -17.35 -20.81
C LYS A 40 20.96 -16.59 -19.71
N GLU A 41 22.04 -15.90 -20.06
CA GLU A 41 22.74 -15.01 -19.14
C GLU A 41 22.02 -13.66 -19.06
N LYS A 42 21.61 -13.27 -17.86
CA LYS A 42 21.02 -11.97 -17.59
C LYS A 42 21.90 -11.12 -16.68
N TYR A 43 21.80 -9.82 -16.91
CA TYR A 43 22.62 -8.78 -16.32
C TYR A 43 21.72 -7.87 -15.48
N PHE A 44 22.02 -7.72 -14.20
CA PHE A 44 21.25 -6.86 -13.28
C PHE A 44 22.13 -5.76 -12.69
N VAL A 45 21.56 -4.58 -12.48
CA VAL A 45 22.19 -3.45 -11.78
C VAL A 45 21.38 -3.07 -10.55
N ILE A 46 22.11 -2.67 -9.51
CA ILE A 46 21.51 -2.06 -8.32
C ILE A 46 21.33 -0.56 -8.63
N PRO A 47 20.10 -0.02 -8.56
CA PRO A 47 19.86 1.39 -8.84
C PRO A 47 20.36 2.26 -7.69
N ASP A 48 21.18 3.28 -8.01
CA ASP A 48 21.70 4.25 -7.02
C ASP A 48 20.63 5.19 -6.43
N LYS A 49 19.39 5.15 -6.95
CA LYS A 49 18.29 6.05 -6.58
C LYS A 49 17.07 5.24 -6.15
N PRO A 50 16.28 5.74 -5.19
CA PRO A 50 15.02 5.08 -4.81
C PRO A 50 14.08 5.10 -6.01
N ILE A 51 13.69 3.91 -6.44
CA ILE A 51 12.77 3.69 -7.57
C ILE A 51 11.53 2.93 -7.11
N THR A 52 10.41 3.22 -7.74
CA THR A 52 9.15 2.50 -7.53
C THR A 52 8.44 2.21 -8.84
N SER A 53 7.54 1.23 -8.84
CA SER A 53 6.75 0.87 -10.01
C SER A 53 5.63 1.89 -10.25
N ILE A 54 5.63 2.56 -11.40
CA ILE A 54 4.48 3.38 -11.83
C ILE A 54 3.34 2.44 -12.23
N PRO A 55 2.12 2.62 -11.72
CA PRO A 55 0.96 1.90 -12.23
C PRO A 55 0.58 2.43 -13.61
N PHE A 56 0.19 1.54 -14.53
CA PHE A 56 -0.37 1.87 -15.86
C PHE A 56 0.57 2.45 -16.95
N VAL A 57 1.90 2.46 -16.78
CA VAL A 57 2.84 3.05 -17.78
C VAL A 57 3.95 2.08 -18.19
N LYS A 58 4.15 1.87 -19.51
CA LYS A 58 5.11 0.93 -20.13
C LYS A 58 6.61 1.19 -19.88
N ASN A 59 6.98 2.38 -19.40
CA ASN A 59 8.34 2.70 -18.94
C ASN A 59 8.28 2.85 -17.41
N HIS A 60 8.44 1.71 -16.73
CA HIS A 60 7.74 1.35 -15.49
C HIS A 60 8.29 1.90 -14.18
N GLU A 61 9.31 2.74 -14.20
CA GLU A 61 10.05 3.11 -12.99
C GLU A 61 9.98 4.60 -12.72
N PHE A 62 9.32 4.94 -11.61
CA PHE A 62 9.37 6.28 -11.07
C PHE A 62 10.66 6.45 -10.29
N ASN A 63 11.40 7.49 -10.63
CA ASN A 63 12.55 7.91 -9.83
C ASN A 63 12.15 9.14 -9.03
N TYR A 64 12.21 9.06 -7.71
CA TYR A 64 11.86 10.18 -6.83
C TYR A 64 12.72 11.43 -7.08
N SER A 65 13.92 11.30 -7.65
CA SER A 65 14.75 12.44 -8.05
C SER A 65 14.12 13.31 -9.15
N LYS A 66 13.12 12.80 -9.90
CA LYS A 66 12.40 13.60 -10.92
C LYS A 66 11.48 14.66 -10.31
N LEU A 67 11.10 14.51 -9.04
CA LEU A 67 10.29 15.50 -8.32
C LEU A 67 11.13 16.70 -7.84
N LEU A 68 12.45 16.59 -7.86
CA LEU A 68 13.37 17.62 -7.39
C LEU A 68 14.05 18.31 -8.58
N PRO A 69 14.26 19.64 -8.50
CA PRO A 69 15.12 20.35 -9.46
C PRO A 69 16.55 19.81 -9.41
N GLU A 70 17.31 19.99 -10.49
CA GLU A 70 18.65 19.38 -10.67
C GLU A 70 19.60 19.62 -9.50
N ALA A 71 19.61 20.85 -8.98
CA ALA A 71 20.43 21.23 -7.84
C ALA A 71 20.08 20.47 -6.54
N ALA A 72 18.86 19.96 -6.40
CA ALA A 72 18.37 19.30 -5.19
C ALA A 72 18.35 17.76 -5.29
N ARG A 73 18.76 17.16 -6.42
CA ARG A 73 18.72 15.70 -6.61
C ARG A 73 19.55 14.93 -5.57
N GLY A 74 20.58 15.53 -4.97
CA GLY A 74 21.34 14.94 -3.85
C GLY A 74 20.51 14.69 -2.59
N PHE A 75 19.40 15.41 -2.40
CA PHE A 75 18.51 15.30 -1.25
C PHE A 75 17.29 14.39 -1.51
N THR A 76 17.31 13.58 -2.57
CA THR A 76 16.20 12.67 -2.92
C THR A 76 15.84 11.73 -1.76
N TRP A 77 16.81 11.31 -0.96
CA TRP A 77 16.58 10.45 0.20
C TRP A 77 15.71 11.13 1.27
N ILE A 78 15.84 12.45 1.47
CA ILE A 78 15.00 13.22 2.41
C ILE A 78 13.56 13.25 1.91
N LEU A 79 13.37 13.55 0.62
CA LEU A 79 12.05 13.55 0.02
C LEU A 79 11.38 12.17 0.15
N TYR A 80 12.12 11.11 -0.12
CA TYR A 80 11.62 9.73 0.02
C TYR A 80 11.20 9.44 1.48
N VAL A 81 11.99 9.84 2.48
CA VAL A 81 11.63 9.70 3.89
C VAL A 81 10.32 10.44 4.20
N ILE A 82 10.16 11.68 3.73
CA ILE A 82 8.94 12.47 3.94
C ILE A 82 7.72 11.78 3.30
N VAL A 83 7.87 11.29 2.08
CA VAL A 83 6.80 10.56 1.37
C VAL A 83 6.42 9.29 2.12
N VAL A 84 7.39 8.50 2.57
CA VAL A 84 7.14 7.28 3.34
C VAL A 84 6.43 7.59 4.66
N ILE A 85 6.84 8.63 5.39
CA ILE A 85 6.15 9.07 6.60
C ILE A 85 4.69 9.41 6.29
N PHE A 86 4.45 10.22 5.25
CA PHE A 86 3.10 10.60 4.84
C PHE A 86 2.24 9.38 4.51
N ILE A 87 2.76 8.44 3.71
CA ILE A 87 2.02 7.24 3.31
C ILE A 87 1.67 6.38 4.52
N ILE A 88 2.64 6.08 5.40
CA ILE A 88 2.40 5.25 6.58
C ILE A 88 1.38 5.92 7.50
N THR A 89 1.51 7.22 7.74
CA THR A 89 0.55 7.96 8.57
C THR A 89 -0.84 7.97 7.94
N ALA A 90 -0.96 8.21 6.63
CA ALA A 90 -2.25 8.24 5.95
C ALA A 90 -2.97 6.89 5.99
N VAL A 91 -2.27 5.79 5.68
CA VAL A 91 -2.86 4.44 5.67
C VAL A 91 -3.18 3.95 7.08
N SER A 92 -2.32 4.22 8.06
CA SER A 92 -2.54 3.86 9.47
C SER A 92 -3.79 4.54 10.04
N ASN A 93 -3.93 5.87 9.83
CA ASN A 93 -5.13 6.58 10.23
C ASN A 93 -6.36 6.14 9.42
N GLY A 94 -6.19 5.82 8.13
CA GLY A 94 -7.31 5.34 7.32
C GLY A 94 -7.83 3.98 7.76
N ALA A 95 -6.95 3.07 8.16
CA ALA A 95 -7.35 1.80 8.76
C ALA A 95 -8.07 2.00 10.11
N ASN A 96 -7.58 2.91 10.95
CA ASN A 96 -8.23 3.28 12.22
C ASN A 96 -9.63 3.90 12.02
N ILE A 97 -9.79 4.82 11.07
CA ILE A 97 -11.09 5.39 10.70
C ILE A 97 -12.06 4.33 10.19
N THR A 98 -11.55 3.28 9.53
CA THR A 98 -12.35 2.17 8.98
C THR A 98 -12.78 1.16 10.04
N ASP A 99 -12.16 1.17 11.24
CA ASP A 99 -12.48 0.30 12.38
C ASP A 99 -13.70 0.83 13.17
N GLY A 100 -14.80 1.07 12.47
CA GLY A 100 -16.05 1.58 13.03
C GLY A 100 -17.23 0.62 12.95
N LEU A 101 -17.07 -0.53 12.28
CA LEU A 101 -18.05 -1.61 12.16
C LEU A 101 -17.40 -2.98 12.34
N ASP A 102 -18.18 -3.93 12.86
CA ASP A 102 -17.78 -5.31 13.12
C ASP A 102 -17.25 -6.00 11.85
N GLY A 103 -15.97 -6.37 11.87
CA GLY A 103 -15.29 -7.05 10.76
C GLY A 103 -14.88 -6.15 9.58
N LEU A 104 -15.17 -4.85 9.59
CA LEU A 104 -14.87 -3.97 8.46
C LEU A 104 -13.35 -3.79 8.26
N ALA A 105 -12.65 -3.28 9.27
CA ALA A 105 -11.21 -3.02 9.20
C ALA A 105 -10.40 -4.33 9.08
N THR A 106 -10.72 -5.34 9.90
CA THR A 106 -10.04 -6.64 9.86
C THR A 106 -10.22 -7.33 8.51
N GLY A 107 -11.45 -7.43 8.02
CA GLY A 107 -11.73 -8.11 6.76
C GLY A 107 -11.10 -7.41 5.56
N THR A 108 -11.21 -6.09 5.48
CA THR A 108 -10.54 -5.33 4.41
C THR A 108 -9.02 -5.44 4.49
N SER A 109 -8.43 -5.41 5.69
CA SER A 109 -6.99 -5.62 5.89
C SER A 109 -6.51 -7.01 5.46
N ALA A 110 -7.27 -8.07 5.75
CA ALA A 110 -6.94 -9.42 5.34
C ALA A 110 -6.90 -9.56 3.81
N ILE A 111 -7.90 -8.98 3.12
CA ILE A 111 -7.98 -9.00 1.65
C ILE A 111 -6.80 -8.20 1.04
N ILE A 112 -6.49 -7.02 1.60
CA ILE A 112 -5.31 -6.22 1.19
C ILE A 112 -4.01 -7.00 1.42
N GLY A 113 -3.89 -7.67 2.57
CA GLY A 113 -2.78 -8.55 2.88
C GLY A 113 -2.59 -9.64 1.83
N ALA A 114 -3.67 -10.29 1.38
CA ALA A 114 -3.61 -11.28 0.32
C ALA A 114 -3.06 -10.70 -0.99
N CYS A 115 -3.49 -9.49 -1.37
CA CYS A 115 -2.96 -8.79 -2.54
C CYS A 115 -1.45 -8.51 -2.41
N LEU A 116 -1.01 -8.01 -1.27
CA LEU A 116 0.40 -7.76 -0.99
C LEU A 116 1.22 -9.07 -0.97
N GLY A 117 0.64 -10.17 -0.50
CA GLY A 117 1.26 -11.50 -0.54
C GLY A 117 1.49 -11.98 -1.97
N VAL A 118 0.50 -11.80 -2.86
CA VAL A 118 0.65 -12.08 -4.29
C VAL A 118 1.75 -11.22 -4.91
N PHE A 119 1.78 -9.91 -4.62
CA PHE A 119 2.83 -9.03 -5.11
C PHE A 119 4.22 -9.40 -4.59
N ALA A 120 4.30 -9.80 -3.31
CA ALA A 120 5.55 -10.21 -2.71
C ALA A 120 6.08 -11.49 -3.37
N TYR A 121 5.23 -12.51 -3.51
CA TYR A 121 5.60 -13.76 -4.16
C TYR A 121 6.02 -13.56 -5.62
N ALA A 122 5.26 -12.75 -6.37
CA ALA A 122 5.55 -12.45 -7.77
C ALA A 122 6.87 -11.68 -7.95
N SER A 123 7.14 -10.69 -7.10
CA SER A 123 8.37 -9.87 -7.19
C SER A 123 9.60 -10.58 -6.60
N GLY A 124 9.40 -11.57 -5.73
CA GLY A 124 10.44 -12.39 -5.12
C GLY A 124 10.85 -13.62 -5.95
N ASN A 125 10.17 -13.91 -7.06
CA ASN A 125 10.48 -15.04 -7.94
C ASN A 125 10.88 -14.54 -9.32
N LEU A 126 12.12 -14.85 -9.74
CA LEU A 126 12.68 -14.36 -11.00
C LEU A 126 11.81 -14.70 -12.23
N ARG A 127 11.20 -15.90 -12.27
CA ARG A 127 10.33 -16.32 -13.39
C ARG A 127 9.09 -15.43 -13.51
N PHE A 128 8.44 -15.16 -12.38
CA PHE A 128 7.26 -14.32 -12.36
C PHE A 128 7.60 -12.85 -12.58
N ALA A 129 8.73 -12.40 -12.04
CA ALA A 129 9.23 -11.05 -12.26
C ALA A 129 9.46 -10.76 -13.76
N GLU A 130 10.10 -11.69 -14.47
CA GLU A 130 10.30 -11.62 -15.92
C GLU A 130 8.98 -11.69 -16.68
N TYR A 131 8.13 -12.68 -16.39
CA TYR A 131 6.85 -12.87 -17.10
C TYR A 131 5.91 -11.66 -16.96
N LEU A 132 5.88 -11.03 -15.78
CA LEU A 132 5.03 -9.87 -15.49
C LEU A 132 5.73 -8.54 -15.78
N ASN A 133 6.99 -8.55 -16.25
CA ASN A 133 7.80 -7.35 -16.45
C ASN A 133 7.81 -6.43 -15.22
N ILE A 134 8.04 -7.02 -14.04
CA ILE A 134 8.13 -6.32 -12.78
C ILE A 134 9.54 -6.44 -12.20
N MET A 135 9.86 -5.47 -11.35
CA MET A 135 11.13 -5.39 -10.64
C MET A 135 11.34 -6.60 -9.73
N TYR A 136 12.49 -7.28 -9.88
CA TYR A 136 12.85 -8.41 -9.02
C TYR A 136 13.50 -7.90 -7.74
N ILE A 137 13.00 -8.39 -6.59
CA ILE A 137 13.54 -8.06 -5.27
C ILE A 137 14.00 -9.37 -4.61
N PRO A 138 15.32 -9.56 -4.42
CA PRO A 138 15.84 -10.76 -3.77
C PRO A 138 15.25 -11.00 -2.38
N ASN A 139 15.08 -12.28 -2.00
CA ASN A 139 14.63 -12.73 -0.67
C ASN A 139 13.25 -12.23 -0.22
N LEU A 140 12.50 -11.55 -1.10
CA LEU A 140 11.18 -11.03 -0.79
C LEU A 140 10.13 -12.15 -0.56
N GLY A 141 10.47 -13.40 -0.89
CA GLY A 141 9.67 -14.58 -0.56
C GLY A 141 9.47 -14.77 0.95
N GLU A 142 10.46 -14.42 1.79
CA GLU A 142 10.34 -14.50 3.25
C GLU A 142 9.23 -13.58 3.79
N LEU A 143 9.04 -12.42 3.13
CA LEU A 143 7.97 -11.48 3.47
C LEU A 143 6.59 -12.10 3.29
N SER A 144 6.44 -13.05 2.36
CA SER A 144 5.17 -13.76 2.12
C SER A 144 4.76 -14.61 3.32
N ILE A 145 5.71 -15.13 4.11
CA ILE A 145 5.44 -15.89 5.34
C ILE A 145 4.83 -14.97 6.40
N PHE A 146 5.44 -13.80 6.61
CA PHE A 146 4.90 -12.79 7.54
C PHE A 146 3.50 -12.33 7.12
N ILE A 147 3.30 -12.08 5.82
CA ILE A 147 1.98 -11.71 5.28
C ILE A 147 0.96 -12.83 5.51
N GLY A 148 1.34 -14.10 5.28
CA GLY A 148 0.48 -15.25 5.55
C GLY A 148 0.08 -15.35 7.02
N ALA A 149 1.02 -15.14 7.95
CA ALA A 149 0.74 -15.10 9.38
C ALA A 149 -0.20 -13.94 9.75
N MET A 150 0.00 -12.75 9.18
CA MET A 150 -0.88 -11.59 9.38
C MET A 150 -2.29 -11.86 8.88
N ILE A 151 -2.46 -12.46 7.70
CA ILE A 151 -3.77 -12.86 7.16
C ILE A 151 -4.42 -13.89 8.08
N GLY A 152 -3.68 -14.91 8.51
CA GLY A 152 -4.17 -15.92 9.45
C GLY A 152 -4.65 -15.31 10.76
N ALA A 153 -3.89 -14.35 11.31
CA ALA A 153 -4.29 -13.60 12.51
C ALA A 153 -5.55 -12.76 12.26
N CYS A 154 -5.68 -12.10 11.10
CA CYS A 154 -6.89 -11.35 10.75
C CYS A 154 -8.10 -12.27 10.62
N VAL A 155 -7.97 -13.44 9.98
CA VAL A 155 -9.05 -14.42 9.85
C VAL A 155 -9.44 -15.00 11.22
N GLY A 156 -8.46 -15.31 12.07
CA GLY A 156 -8.70 -15.78 13.43
C GLY A 156 -9.37 -14.72 14.30
N PHE A 157 -8.97 -13.45 14.18
CA PHE A 157 -9.62 -12.33 14.86
C PHE A 157 -11.05 -12.09 14.35
N LEU A 158 -11.25 -12.18 13.04
CA LEU A 158 -12.55 -12.02 12.39
C LEU A 158 -13.58 -13.04 12.89
N TRP A 159 -13.15 -14.24 13.31
CA TRP A 159 -14.05 -15.21 13.96
C TRP A 159 -14.78 -14.63 15.18
N TYR A 160 -14.10 -13.80 15.97
CA TYR A 160 -14.64 -13.17 17.17
C TYR A 160 -15.14 -11.74 16.92
N ASN A 161 -14.73 -11.10 15.82
CA ASN A 161 -15.07 -9.72 15.48
C ASN A 161 -16.18 -9.62 14.42
N ALA A 162 -16.57 -10.72 13.78
CA ALA A 162 -17.71 -10.74 12.88
C ALA A 162 -19.01 -10.42 13.63
N TYR A 163 -19.92 -9.70 12.97
CA TYR A 163 -21.17 -9.26 13.60
C TYR A 163 -22.01 -10.45 14.13
N PRO A 164 -22.49 -10.39 15.38
CA PRO A 164 -22.22 -9.38 16.40
C PRO A 164 -20.85 -9.60 17.10
N ALA A 165 -20.00 -8.57 17.15
CA ALA A 165 -18.64 -8.70 17.67
C ALA A 165 -18.59 -9.04 19.17
N GLN A 166 -17.70 -9.98 19.50
CA GLN A 166 -17.35 -10.35 20.88
C GLN A 166 -16.08 -9.63 21.34
N VAL A 167 -15.19 -9.29 20.40
CA VAL A 167 -13.93 -8.59 20.65
C VAL A 167 -13.78 -7.44 19.66
N PHE A 168 -13.45 -6.25 20.19
CA PHE A 168 -13.14 -5.07 19.40
C PHE A 168 -11.63 -4.95 19.17
N MET A 169 -11.26 -4.45 18.00
CA MET A 169 -9.87 -4.35 17.58
C MET A 169 -9.13 -3.22 18.32
N GLY A 170 -9.79 -2.06 18.41
CA GLY A 170 -9.25 -0.87 19.06
C GLY A 170 -8.07 -0.25 18.31
N ASP A 171 -7.54 0.84 18.85
CA ASP A 171 -6.46 1.61 18.22
C ASP A 171 -5.17 0.77 18.05
N THR A 172 -4.91 -0.14 18.99
CA THR A 172 -3.73 -1.03 18.95
C THR A 172 -3.71 -1.87 17.69
N GLY A 173 -4.84 -2.49 17.34
CA GLY A 173 -4.92 -3.35 16.16
C GLY A 173 -5.01 -2.55 14.87
N SER A 174 -5.88 -1.54 14.82
CA SER A 174 -6.20 -0.83 13.58
C SER A 174 -5.03 0.04 13.08
N LEU A 175 -4.35 0.77 13.98
CA LEU A 175 -3.15 1.54 13.61
C LEU A 175 -1.99 0.63 13.19
N MET A 176 -1.84 -0.51 13.87
CA MET A 176 -0.82 -1.52 13.56
C MET A 176 -1.05 -2.14 12.18
N LEU A 177 -2.26 -2.61 11.85
CA LEU A 177 -2.56 -3.18 10.53
C LEU A 177 -2.33 -2.16 9.42
N GLY A 178 -2.82 -0.93 9.56
CA GLY A 178 -2.59 0.09 8.54
C GLY A 178 -1.10 0.46 8.39
N GLY A 179 -0.35 0.52 9.49
CA GLY A 179 1.09 0.75 9.45
C GLY A 179 1.88 -0.37 8.78
N VAL A 180 1.53 -1.63 9.08
CA VAL A 180 2.14 -2.82 8.47
C VAL A 180 1.80 -2.91 6.98
N ILE A 181 0.54 -2.72 6.59
CA ILE A 181 0.10 -2.71 5.18
C ILE A 181 0.88 -1.66 4.38
N ALA A 182 1.04 -0.44 4.93
CA ALA A 182 1.82 0.61 4.29
C ALA A 182 3.30 0.25 4.17
N ALA A 183 3.91 -0.28 5.24
CA ALA A 183 5.30 -0.72 5.23
C ALA A 183 5.53 -1.83 4.18
N LEU A 184 4.66 -2.83 4.15
CA LEU A 184 4.69 -3.91 3.17
C LEU A 184 4.59 -3.39 1.73
N ALA A 185 3.65 -2.48 1.46
CA ALA A 185 3.50 -1.88 0.14
C ALA A 185 4.75 -1.14 -0.34
N ILE A 186 5.46 -0.46 0.58
CA ILE A 186 6.71 0.25 0.29
C ILE A 186 7.86 -0.77 0.07
N ILE A 187 7.96 -1.81 0.89
CA ILE A 187 8.98 -2.86 0.75
C ILE A 187 8.85 -3.58 -0.60
N VAL A 188 7.63 -3.87 -1.03
CA VAL A 188 7.33 -4.54 -2.32
C VAL A 188 7.43 -3.55 -3.51
N ARG A 189 7.73 -2.27 -3.27
CA ARG A 189 7.84 -1.20 -4.30
C ARG A 189 6.55 -0.99 -5.10
N LYS A 190 5.40 -1.10 -4.41
CA LYS A 190 4.04 -0.91 -4.94
C LYS A 190 3.29 0.21 -4.23
N GLU A 191 4.01 1.16 -3.63
CA GLU A 191 3.41 2.23 -2.84
C GLU A 191 2.48 3.15 -3.66
N LEU A 192 2.73 3.31 -4.96
CA LEU A 192 1.84 4.08 -5.85
C LEU A 192 0.50 3.38 -6.14
N LEU A 193 0.38 2.09 -5.86
CA LEU A 193 -0.88 1.33 -5.98
C LEU A 193 -1.72 1.39 -4.69
N ILE A 194 -1.18 1.93 -3.59
CA ILE A 194 -1.90 2.05 -2.30
C ILE A 194 -3.27 2.73 -2.46
N PRO A 195 -3.43 3.85 -3.20
CA PRO A 195 -4.73 4.48 -3.37
C PRO A 195 -5.79 3.56 -3.99
N ILE A 196 -5.37 2.52 -4.72
CA ILE A 196 -6.26 1.56 -5.35
C ILE A 196 -6.56 0.42 -4.38
N PHE A 197 -5.57 -0.37 -3.97
CA PHE A 197 -5.85 -1.56 -3.14
C PHE A 197 -6.26 -1.21 -1.70
N CYS A 198 -5.83 -0.07 -1.15
CA CYS A 198 -6.37 0.49 0.11
C CYS A 198 -7.52 1.48 -0.15
N GLY A 199 -8.22 1.37 -1.29
CA GLY A 199 -9.22 2.33 -1.72
C GLY A 199 -10.33 2.58 -0.70
N VAL A 200 -10.75 1.54 0.03
CA VAL A 200 -11.71 1.69 1.14
C VAL A 200 -11.17 2.60 2.25
N PHE A 201 -9.95 2.36 2.75
CA PHE A 201 -9.32 3.21 3.79
C PHE A 201 -9.18 4.66 3.32
N LEU A 202 -8.83 4.84 2.05
CA LEU A 202 -8.72 6.17 1.45
C LEU A 202 -10.07 6.88 1.39
N VAL A 203 -11.11 6.21 0.89
CA VAL A 203 -12.45 6.79 0.73
C VAL A 203 -13.08 7.10 2.10
N GLU A 204 -12.91 6.23 3.09
CA GLU A 204 -13.32 6.48 4.48
C GLU A 204 -12.61 7.72 5.05
N SER A 205 -11.29 7.82 4.90
CA SER A 205 -10.52 8.99 5.35
C SER A 205 -10.91 10.29 4.63
N LEU A 206 -11.10 10.22 3.31
CA LEU A 206 -11.52 11.35 2.49
C LEU A 206 -12.91 11.82 2.88
N SER A 207 -13.82 10.91 3.21
CA SER A 207 -15.16 11.27 3.68
C SER A 207 -15.12 12.15 4.93
N VAL A 208 -14.24 11.83 5.89
CA VAL A 208 -14.02 12.61 7.11
C VAL A 208 -13.40 13.96 6.78
N MET A 209 -12.34 13.99 5.97
CA MET A 209 -11.68 15.24 5.58
C MET A 209 -12.62 16.21 4.87
N ILE A 210 -13.42 15.70 3.92
CA ILE A 210 -14.43 16.47 3.18
C ILE A 210 -15.50 16.99 4.14
N GLN A 211 -16.03 16.12 5.00
CA GLN A 211 -17.09 16.49 5.96
C GLN A 211 -16.61 17.59 6.92
N VAL A 212 -15.45 17.43 7.54
CA VAL A 212 -14.91 18.39 8.52
C VAL A 212 -14.58 19.72 7.83
N SER A 213 -13.96 19.68 6.65
CA SER A 213 -13.60 20.88 5.90
C SER A 213 -14.83 21.66 5.46
N TYR A 214 -15.86 20.97 4.97
CA TYR A 214 -17.10 21.60 4.54
C TYR A 214 -17.91 22.18 5.71
N PHE A 215 -17.98 21.45 6.84
CA PHE A 215 -18.65 21.95 8.04
C PHE A 215 -17.98 23.23 8.56
N LYS A 216 -16.65 23.27 8.61
CA LYS A 216 -15.88 24.47 9.00
C LYS A 216 -16.08 25.62 8.03
N TYR A 217 -16.05 25.36 6.72
CA TYR A 217 -16.26 26.37 5.69
C TYR A 217 -17.66 27.00 5.77
N THR A 218 -18.69 26.16 5.86
CA THR A 218 -20.08 26.64 5.91
C THR A 218 -20.40 27.38 7.20
N LYS A 219 -19.89 26.91 8.34
CA LYS A 219 -20.01 27.63 9.62
C LYS A 219 -19.35 29.01 9.55
N LYS A 220 -18.18 29.13 8.91
CA LYS A 220 -17.49 30.42 8.75
C LYS A 220 -18.22 31.36 7.78
N LYS A 221 -18.81 30.84 6.70
CA LYS A 221 -19.41 31.65 5.64
C LYS A 221 -20.88 32.01 5.91
N TYR A 222 -21.65 31.10 6.47
CA TYR A 222 -23.10 31.21 6.60
C TYR A 222 -23.59 31.19 8.06
N GLY A 223 -22.69 31.17 9.05
CA GLY A 223 -23.03 31.11 10.49
C GLY A 223 -23.43 29.71 10.97
N GLU A 224 -23.96 28.86 10.09
CA GLU A 224 -24.38 27.50 10.39
C GLU A 224 -23.53 26.44 9.68
N GLY A 225 -23.15 25.40 10.41
CA GLY A 225 -22.39 24.28 9.86
C GLY A 225 -23.31 23.31 9.12
N LYS A 226 -23.09 23.14 7.82
CA LYS A 226 -23.80 22.16 6.98
C LYS A 226 -22.96 20.89 6.83
N ARG A 227 -23.62 19.75 6.70
CA ARG A 227 -23.02 18.42 6.54
C ARG A 227 -23.26 17.92 5.10
N ILE A 228 -22.26 17.27 4.50
CA ILE A 228 -22.39 16.64 3.16
C ILE A 228 -22.97 15.24 3.32
N PHE A 229 -22.34 14.45 4.18
CA PHE A 229 -22.83 13.13 4.56
C PHE A 229 -23.69 13.24 5.83
N LEU A 230 -24.68 12.36 5.98
CA LEU A 230 -25.51 12.29 7.20
C LEU A 230 -24.64 12.12 8.46
N MET A 231 -23.59 11.31 8.34
CA MET A 231 -22.54 11.11 9.33
C MET A 231 -21.25 10.72 8.60
N SER A 232 -20.10 11.10 9.13
CA SER A 232 -18.78 10.61 8.68
C SER A 232 -18.19 9.75 9.79
N PRO A 233 -17.50 8.64 9.48
CA PRO A 233 -17.06 8.20 8.15
C PRO A 233 -18.18 7.57 7.29
N LEU A 234 -17.85 7.10 6.07
CA LEU A 234 -18.85 6.71 5.05
C LEU A 234 -19.69 5.51 5.48
N HIS A 235 -19.12 4.55 6.19
CA HIS A 235 -19.87 3.44 6.73
C HIS A 235 -21.00 3.89 7.68
N HIS A 236 -20.81 4.93 8.51
CA HIS A 236 -21.87 5.49 9.34
C HIS A 236 -22.92 6.27 8.53
N HIS A 237 -22.53 6.88 7.40
CA HIS A 237 -23.50 7.47 6.47
C HIS A 237 -24.53 6.41 6.01
N TYR A 238 -24.05 5.23 5.61
CA TYR A 238 -24.93 4.14 5.19
C TYR A 238 -25.75 3.56 6.36
N GLN A 239 -25.20 3.47 7.58
CA GLN A 239 -26.01 3.09 8.74
C GLN A 239 -27.16 4.08 8.98
N LYS A 240 -26.91 5.39 8.85
CA LYS A 240 -27.96 6.42 8.98
C LYS A 240 -29.02 6.37 7.88
N LEU A 241 -28.71 5.79 6.72
CA LEU A 241 -29.68 5.49 5.67
C LEU A 241 -30.49 4.21 5.93
N GLY A 242 -30.26 3.51 7.05
CA GLY A 242 -31.00 2.31 7.43
C GLY A 242 -30.44 0.99 6.90
N TYR A 243 -29.20 0.97 6.39
CA TYR A 243 -28.56 -0.28 5.97
C TYR A 243 -28.08 -1.08 7.18
N HIS A 244 -28.35 -2.39 7.18
CA HIS A 244 -27.81 -3.30 8.18
C HIS A 244 -26.28 -3.34 8.14
N GLU A 245 -25.64 -3.37 9.30
CA GLU A 245 -24.19 -3.33 9.46
C GLU A 245 -23.46 -4.40 8.64
N SER A 246 -23.84 -5.66 8.79
CA SER A 246 -23.25 -6.78 8.02
C SER A 246 -23.36 -6.59 6.51
N LYS A 247 -24.42 -5.91 6.03
CA LYS A 247 -24.61 -5.61 4.60
C LYS A 247 -23.64 -4.52 4.12
N ILE A 248 -23.34 -3.53 4.96
CA ILE A 248 -22.34 -2.50 4.68
C ILE A 248 -20.95 -3.15 4.62
N VAL A 249 -20.60 -3.92 5.66
CA VAL A 249 -19.30 -4.60 5.77
C VAL A 249 -19.02 -5.48 4.55
N THR A 250 -19.97 -6.35 4.20
CA THR A 250 -19.83 -7.25 3.05
C THR A 250 -19.68 -6.48 1.73
N ARG A 251 -20.40 -5.37 1.55
CA ARG A 251 -20.28 -4.53 0.33
C ARG A 251 -18.92 -3.86 0.24
N PHE A 252 -18.39 -3.40 1.37
CA PHE A 252 -17.06 -2.81 1.43
C PHE A 252 -15.99 -3.86 1.11
N TRP A 253 -16.14 -5.10 1.57
CA TRP A 253 -15.26 -6.20 1.17
C TRP A 253 -15.32 -6.47 -0.33
N ILE A 254 -16.52 -6.50 -0.92
CA ILE A 254 -16.68 -6.66 -2.38
C ILE A 254 -15.95 -5.55 -3.12
N VAL A 255 -16.10 -4.29 -2.69
CA VAL A 255 -15.39 -3.15 -3.30
C VAL A 255 -13.87 -3.30 -3.15
N THR A 256 -13.37 -3.71 -1.99
CA THR A 256 -11.93 -3.98 -1.78
C THR A 256 -11.42 -5.09 -2.72
N ILE A 257 -12.18 -6.17 -2.90
CA ILE A 257 -11.83 -7.25 -3.83
C ILE A 257 -11.76 -6.72 -5.27
N LEU A 258 -12.72 -5.89 -5.70
CA LEU A 258 -12.70 -5.28 -7.02
C LEU A 258 -11.49 -4.35 -7.22
N CYS A 259 -11.17 -3.53 -6.22
CA CYS A 259 -9.98 -2.68 -6.22
C CYS A 259 -8.67 -3.48 -6.33
N ILE A 260 -8.61 -4.63 -5.66
CA ILE A 260 -7.46 -5.55 -5.73
C ILE A 260 -7.37 -6.24 -7.08
N ALA A 261 -8.50 -6.73 -7.61
CA ALA A 261 -8.55 -7.31 -8.95
C ALA A 261 -8.05 -6.29 -9.99
N LEU A 262 -8.50 -5.04 -9.89
CA LEU A 262 -8.00 -3.94 -10.73
C LEU A 262 -6.49 -3.75 -10.56
N SER A 263 -5.99 -3.72 -9.32
CA SER A 263 -4.56 -3.58 -9.00
C SER A 263 -3.72 -4.70 -9.61
N ILE A 264 -4.17 -5.97 -9.53
CA ILE A 264 -3.47 -7.12 -10.11
C ILE A 264 -3.47 -7.05 -11.64
N VAL A 265 -4.61 -6.70 -12.25
CA VAL A 265 -4.71 -6.54 -13.71
C VAL A 265 -3.74 -5.48 -14.23
N THR A 266 -3.45 -4.43 -13.45
CA THR A 266 -2.42 -3.44 -13.82
C THR A 266 -1.00 -4.00 -13.96
N LEU A 267 -0.71 -5.19 -13.40
CA LEU A 267 0.57 -5.85 -13.59
C LEU A 267 0.69 -6.44 -15.00
N LYS A 268 -0.42 -6.94 -15.57
CA LYS A 268 -0.42 -7.64 -16.87
C LYS A 268 -0.68 -6.71 -18.06
N ILE A 269 -1.35 -5.58 -17.88
CA ILE A 269 -1.64 -4.61 -18.96
C ILE A 269 -0.37 -3.88 -19.45
N ARG A 270 0.79 -4.16 -18.84
CA ARG A 270 2.11 -3.62 -19.16
C ARG A 270 2.71 -4.25 -20.41
#